data_AF-A0A662TBW2-F1
#
_entry.id   AF-A0A662TBW2-F1
#
_cell.length_a   1.000
_cell.length_b   1.000
_cell.length_c   1.000
_cell.angle_alpha   90.00
_cell.angle_beta   90.00
_cell.angle_gamma   90.00
#
_symmetry.space_group_name_H-M   'P 1'
#
loop_
_entity.id
_entity.type
_entity.pdbx_description
1 polymer ?
#
loop_
_entity_poly.entity_id
_entity_poly.type
_entity_poly.pdbx_seq_one_letter_code
_entity_poly.pdbx_strand_id
1 'polypeptide(L)'
;MNKKYPITWYKNVIKVTENLVIDLGICGYSGKVAFIDVRRGMKLTKEDLEYVTIPDISIVNDKCLGGKYCFDIDCPLNEANINYFTEYYGIKTIDRLKEIHRLLEEAREKLDLKPMELGVLGKFDEPPLYLTPEDK
;
A
#
# COMPACT_ATOMS: atom_id res chain seq x y z
N MET A 1 18.31 21.74 7.44
CA MET A 1 16.83 21.75 7.47
C MET A 1 16.36 20.31 7.59
N ASN A 2 15.48 20.02 8.56
CA ASN A 2 14.85 18.71 8.69
C ASN A 2 13.80 18.56 7.59
N LYS A 3 14.12 17.82 6.52
CA LYS A 3 13.16 17.56 5.44
C LYS A 3 12.21 16.44 5.88
N LYS A 4 10.91 16.68 5.76
CA LYS A 4 9.85 15.71 6.05
C LYS A 4 9.28 15.21 4.74
N TYR A 5 9.02 13.91 4.66
CA TYR A 5 8.35 13.31 3.50
C TYR A 5 7.03 12.69 3.96
N PRO A 6 5.88 13.17 3.47
CA PRO A 6 4.58 12.62 3.83
C PRO A 6 4.35 11.28 3.13
N ILE A 7 3.36 10.55 3.63
CA ILE A 7 2.67 9.51 2.88
C ILE A 7 1.39 10.12 2.35
N THR A 8 1.20 10.07 1.03
CA THR A 8 -0.02 10.52 0.38
C THR A 8 -0.95 9.34 0.23
N TRP A 9 -2.07 9.38 0.93
CA TRP A 9 -3.11 8.38 0.77
C TRP A 9 -4.03 8.72 -0.39
N TYR A 10 -4.13 7.78 -1.31
CA TYR A 10 -5.16 7.73 -2.33
C TYR A 10 -6.25 6.77 -1.85
N LYS A 11 -7.46 7.31 -1.69
CA LYS A 11 -8.64 6.58 -1.23
C LYS A 11 -9.47 6.11 -2.41
N ASN A 12 -10.00 4.89 -2.30
CA ASN A 12 -10.80 4.20 -3.31
C ASN A 12 -10.02 3.97 -4.61
N VAL A 13 -8.84 3.34 -4.58
CA VAL A 13 -8.00 3.24 -5.79
C VAL A 13 -8.35 2.00 -6.62
N ILE A 14 -8.46 0.84 -5.97
CA ILE A 14 -8.64 -0.43 -6.67
C ILE A 14 -9.84 -1.16 -6.06
N LYS A 15 -10.84 -1.46 -6.88
CA LYS A 15 -11.95 -2.34 -6.52
C LYS A 15 -11.61 -3.77 -6.91
N VAL A 16 -11.55 -4.66 -5.93
CA VAL A 16 -11.25 -6.09 -6.14
C VAL A 16 -12.54 -6.90 -6.21
N THR A 17 -13.47 -6.62 -5.29
CA THR A 17 -14.84 -7.16 -5.31
C THR A 17 -15.83 -6.06 -4.97
N GLU A 18 -17.13 -6.35 -4.98
CA GLU A 18 -18.16 -5.38 -4.55
C GLU A 18 -17.91 -4.79 -3.17
N ASN A 19 -17.40 -5.60 -2.24
CA ASN A 19 -17.22 -5.25 -0.84
C ASN A 19 -15.77 -4.95 -0.46
N LEU A 20 -14.90 -4.78 -1.46
CA LEU A 20 -13.47 -4.74 -1.24
C LEU A 20 -12.79 -3.70 -2.12
N VAL A 21 -12.22 -2.71 -1.43
CA VAL A 21 -11.51 -1.61 -2.06
C VAL A 21 -10.17 -1.39 -1.35
N ILE A 22 -9.14 -1.17 -2.14
CA ILE A 22 -7.76 -0.91 -1.71
C ILE A 22 -7.47 0.58 -1.85
N ASP A 23 -6.91 1.13 -0.78
CA ASP A 23 -6.30 2.45 -0.71
C ASP A 23 -4.78 2.31 -0.78
N LEU A 24 -4.11 3.25 -1.46
CA LEU A 24 -2.66 3.24 -1.62
C LEU A 24 -2.02 4.43 -0.91
N GLY A 25 -1.01 4.17 -0.08
CA GLY A 25 -0.16 5.18 0.54
C GLY A 25 1.16 5.30 -0.22
N ILE A 26 1.35 6.43 -0.91
CA ILE A 26 2.55 6.71 -1.71
C ILE A 26 3.56 7.48 -0.87
N CYS A 27 4.78 6.97 -0.83
CA CYS A 27 5.87 7.55 -0.05
C CYS A 27 6.49 8.75 -0.74
N GLY A 28 6.53 9.91 -0.08
CA GLY A 28 7.21 11.09 -0.60
C GLY A 28 8.73 10.97 -0.73
N TYR A 29 9.35 9.99 -0.06
CA TYR A 29 10.79 9.74 -0.16
C TYR A 29 11.14 8.89 -1.38
N SER A 30 10.49 7.73 -1.56
CA SER A 30 10.79 6.80 -2.66
C SER A 30 9.94 7.02 -3.91
N GLY A 31 8.78 7.70 -3.79
CA GLY A 31 7.80 7.82 -4.86
C GLY A 31 6.97 6.55 -5.12
N LYS A 32 7.19 5.49 -4.33
CA LYS A 32 6.54 4.19 -4.46
C LYS A 32 5.40 4.02 -3.44
N VAL A 33 4.52 3.06 -3.69
CA VAL A 33 3.60 2.47 -2.74
C VAL A 33 4.41 1.93 -1.56
N ALA A 34 4.17 2.49 -0.39
CA ALA A 34 4.80 2.08 0.85
C ALA A 34 3.79 1.57 1.89
N PHE A 35 2.51 1.90 1.71
CA PHE A 35 1.46 1.54 2.64
C PHE A 35 0.20 1.18 1.86
N ILE A 36 -0.60 0.28 2.41
CA ILE A 36 -1.92 -0.03 1.88
C ILE A 36 -2.93 -0.14 3.02
N ASP A 37 -4.16 0.27 2.72
CA ASP A 37 -5.30 0.13 3.60
C ASP A 37 -6.42 -0.51 2.82
N VAL A 38 -7.17 -1.37 3.49
CA VAL A 38 -8.16 -2.24 2.87
C VAL A 38 -9.45 -2.12 3.65
N ARG A 39 -10.50 -1.67 2.96
CA ARG A 39 -11.83 -1.51 3.55
C ARG A 39 -12.70 -2.73 3.23
N ARG A 40 -13.25 -3.38 4.26
CA ARG A 40 -13.99 -4.66 4.18
C ARG A 40 -15.29 -4.72 4.99
N GLY A 41 -16.22 -5.59 4.53
CA GLY A 41 -17.47 -6.01 5.21
C GLY A 41 -17.75 -7.53 5.25
N MET A 42 -16.77 -8.40 5.60
CA MET A 42 -16.81 -9.91 5.75
C MET A 42 -16.78 -10.77 4.45
N LYS A 43 -16.49 -12.10 4.36
CA LYS A 43 -15.58 -13.08 5.05
C LYS A 43 -14.84 -13.88 3.93
N LEU A 44 -13.62 -14.36 4.21
CA LEU A 44 -12.47 -14.55 3.29
C LEU A 44 -12.40 -15.82 2.42
N THR A 45 -11.74 -15.73 1.24
CA THR A 45 -10.96 -16.84 0.63
C THR A 45 -9.45 -16.53 0.60
N LYS A 46 -8.62 -17.53 0.30
CA LYS A 46 -7.15 -17.48 0.33
C LYS A 46 -6.53 -16.85 -0.94
N GLU A 47 -7.35 -16.65 -1.98
CA GLU A 47 -6.94 -16.16 -3.31
C GLU A 47 -7.30 -14.68 -3.52
N ASP A 48 -8.16 -14.10 -2.67
CA ASP A 48 -8.60 -12.69 -2.74
C ASP A 48 -7.56 -11.65 -2.27
N LEU A 49 -6.33 -12.10 -1.97
CA LEU A 49 -5.19 -11.34 -1.44
C LEU A 49 -5.39 -10.68 -0.05
N GLU A 50 -5.05 -11.44 0.99
CA GLU A 50 -3.99 -11.08 1.97
C GLU A 50 -3.89 -9.58 2.34
N TYR A 51 -4.94 -9.05 2.95
CA TYR A 51 -5.08 -7.63 3.34
C TYR A 51 -4.07 -7.22 4.40
N VAL A 52 -2.99 -6.60 3.94
CA VAL A 52 -2.11 -5.83 4.80
C VAL A 52 -2.79 -4.48 5.02
N THR A 53 -3.18 -4.18 6.25
CA THR A 53 -3.54 -2.81 6.63
C THR A 53 -2.35 -2.23 7.37
N ILE A 54 -1.70 -1.24 6.80
CA ILE A 54 -0.57 -0.59 7.45
C ILE A 54 -0.99 0.83 7.84
N PRO A 55 -0.84 1.21 9.13
CA PRO A 55 -1.21 2.53 9.58
C PRO A 55 -0.35 3.62 8.97
N ASP A 56 -0.89 4.84 8.97
CA ASP A 56 -0.21 6.06 8.54
C ASP A 56 1.09 6.27 9.30
N ILE A 57 2.16 6.48 8.54
CA ILE A 57 3.50 6.76 9.04
C ILE A 57 4.04 7.95 8.25
N SER A 58 5.08 8.61 8.76
CA SER A 58 5.82 9.64 8.01
C SER A 58 7.32 9.41 8.11
N ILE A 59 8.06 10.00 7.18
CA ILE A 59 9.52 10.01 7.23
C ILE A 59 9.98 11.36 7.77
N VAL A 60 10.78 11.30 8.83
CA VAL A 60 11.35 12.47 9.50
C VAL A 60 12.84 12.23 9.68
N ASN A 61 13.68 13.14 9.18
CA ASN A 61 15.14 13.05 9.27
C ASN A 61 15.68 11.72 8.74
N ASP A 62 15.21 11.32 7.55
CA ASP A 62 15.59 10.07 6.88
C ASP A 62 15.36 8.82 7.74
N LYS A 63 14.37 8.87 8.65
CA LYS A 63 13.87 7.71 9.40
C LYS A 63 12.41 7.48 9.09
N CYS A 64 12.06 6.26 8.70
CA CYS A 64 10.67 5.82 8.57
C CYS A 64 10.13 5.51 9.96
N LEU A 65 9.22 6.34 10.48
CA LEU A 65 8.71 6.22 11.87
C LEU A 65 7.89 4.94 12.12
N GLY A 66 7.66 4.14 11.08
CA GLY A 66 7.09 2.80 11.15
C GLY A 66 7.70 1.89 10.09
N GLY A 67 9.02 2.01 9.87
CA GLY A 67 9.78 1.22 8.90
C GLY A 67 9.54 -0.29 9.02
N LYS A 68 9.32 -0.80 10.24
CA LYS A 68 8.93 -2.21 10.50
C LYS A 68 7.65 -2.68 9.80
N TYR A 69 6.81 -1.75 9.38
CA TYR A 69 5.54 -2.00 8.71
C TYR A 69 5.57 -1.57 7.23
N CYS A 70 6.65 -0.96 6.75
CA CYS A 70 6.73 -0.39 5.42
C CYS A 70 6.70 -1.48 4.35
N PHE A 71 5.76 -1.35 3.41
CA PHE A 71 5.56 -2.31 2.33
C PHE A 71 6.58 -2.15 1.19
N ASP A 72 7.21 -0.97 1.07
CA ASP A 72 8.22 -0.68 0.04
C ASP A 72 9.54 -1.37 0.37
N ILE A 73 9.66 -2.65 0.02
CA ILE A 73 10.83 -3.51 0.23
C ILE A 73 12.14 -2.98 -0.38
N ASP A 74 12.06 -2.10 -1.37
CA ASP A 74 13.23 -1.52 -2.04
C ASP A 74 13.71 -0.22 -1.37
N CYS A 75 12.94 0.30 -0.41
CA CYS A 75 13.31 1.53 0.28
C CYS A 75 14.51 1.25 1.22
N PRO A 76 15.59 2.03 1.14
CA PRO A 76 16.75 1.86 2.04
C PRO A 76 16.43 2.18 3.50
N LEU A 77 15.29 2.83 3.76
CA LEU A 77 14.79 3.13 5.10
C LEU A 77 13.76 2.10 5.59
N ASN A 78 13.53 1.03 4.82
CA ASN A 78 12.62 -0.03 5.19
C ASN A 78 13.25 -0.93 6.26
N GLU A 79 12.49 -1.22 7.32
CA GLU A 79 12.86 -2.15 8.39
C GLU A 79 11.86 -3.32 8.49
N ALA A 80 11.09 -3.54 7.42
CA ALA A 80 10.07 -4.56 7.32
C ALA A 80 10.61 -5.94 7.67
N ASN A 81 9.96 -6.57 8.64
CA ASN A 81 10.25 -7.94 9.02
C ASN A 81 9.15 -8.84 8.47
N ILE A 82 9.49 -9.78 7.59
CA ILE A 82 8.53 -10.72 7.01
C ILE A 82 7.70 -11.46 8.07
N ASN A 83 8.27 -11.74 9.24
CA ASN A 83 7.55 -12.39 10.34
C ASN A 83 6.34 -11.57 10.80
N TYR A 84 6.43 -10.24 10.77
CA TYR A 84 5.30 -9.37 11.08
C TYR A 84 4.18 -9.54 10.04
N PHE A 85 4.53 -9.54 8.76
CA PHE A 85 3.55 -9.75 7.70
C PHE A 85 2.96 -11.15 7.72
N THR A 86 3.74 -12.15 8.13
CA THR A 86 3.27 -13.52 8.34
C THR A 86 2.28 -13.59 9.51
N GLU A 87 2.63 -13.00 10.67
CA GLU A 87 1.84 -13.07 11.90
C GLU A 87 0.52 -12.30 11.78
N TYR A 88 0.55 -11.07 11.25
CA TYR A 88 -0.61 -10.18 11.26
C TYR A 88 -1.40 -10.20 9.96
N TYR A 89 -0.78 -10.54 8.83
CA TYR A 89 -1.41 -10.44 7.50
C TYR A 89 -1.35 -11.73 6.67
N GLY A 90 -0.74 -12.79 7.20
CA GLY A 90 -0.69 -14.10 6.55
C GLY A 90 0.30 -14.23 5.39
N ILE A 91 1.07 -13.19 5.06
CA ILE A 91 2.07 -13.21 3.98
C ILE A 91 3.32 -13.95 4.47
N LYS A 92 3.52 -15.17 3.96
CA LYS A 92 4.52 -16.11 4.51
C LYS A 92 5.91 -15.99 3.91
N THR A 93 6.07 -15.33 2.77
CA THR A 93 7.35 -15.26 2.05
C THR A 93 7.64 -13.85 1.56
N ILE A 94 8.91 -13.51 1.52
CA ILE A 94 9.38 -12.25 0.93
C ILE A 94 8.97 -12.18 -0.54
N ASP A 95 9.08 -13.27 -1.30
CA ASP A 95 8.69 -13.30 -2.71
C ASP A 95 7.22 -12.94 -2.93
N ARG A 96 6.31 -13.43 -2.06
CA ARG A 96 4.90 -13.06 -2.11
C ARG A 96 4.69 -11.57 -1.81
N LEU A 97 5.42 -11.04 -0.83
CA LEU A 97 5.40 -9.62 -0.52
C LEU A 97 5.85 -8.77 -1.73
N LYS A 98 6.92 -9.21 -2.43
CA LYS A 98 7.41 -8.55 -3.65
C LYS A 98 6.39 -8.60 -4.78
N GLU A 99 5.73 -9.74 -4.95
CA GLU A 99 4.70 -9.92 -5.98
C GLU A 99 3.53 -8.95 -5.78
N ILE A 100 3.03 -8.85 -4.53
CA ILE A 100 1.94 -7.93 -4.19
C ILE A 100 2.41 -6.47 -4.38
N HIS A 101 3.62 -6.12 -3.93
CA HIS A 101 4.18 -4.78 -4.13
C HIS A 101 4.27 -4.40 -5.60
N ARG A 102 4.75 -5.31 -6.45
CA ARG A 102 4.81 -5.09 -7.90
C ARG A 102 3.43 -4.81 -8.50
N LEU A 103 2.40 -5.59 -8.15
CA LEU A 103 1.04 -5.38 -8.66
C LEU A 103 0.48 -4.01 -8.26
N LEU A 104 0.77 -3.55 -7.05
CA LEU A 104 0.32 -2.25 -6.57
C LEU A 104 1.12 -1.09 -7.20
N GLU A 105 2.41 -1.29 -7.48
CA GLU A 105 3.22 -0.35 -8.26
C GLU A 105 2.68 -0.20 -9.69
N GLU A 106 2.32 -1.30 -10.36
CA GLU A 106 1.71 -1.26 -11.69
C GLU A 106 0.42 -0.42 -11.68
N ALA A 107 -0.40 -0.56 -10.63
CA ALA A 107 -1.61 0.26 -10.44
C ALA A 107 -1.28 1.75 -10.20
N ARG A 108 -0.28 2.05 -9.36
CA ARG A 108 0.21 3.42 -9.13
C ARG A 108 0.66 4.08 -10.44
N GLU A 109 1.44 3.37 -11.25
CA GLU A 109 1.96 3.86 -12.53
C GLU A 109 0.84 4.09 -13.55
N LYS A 110 -0.08 3.13 -13.69
CA LYS A 110 -1.20 3.24 -14.61
C LYS A 110 -2.09 4.45 -14.32
N LEU A 111 -2.20 4.84 -13.05
CA LEU A 111 -3.00 5.97 -12.59
C LEU A 111 -2.18 7.26 -12.42
N ASP A 112 -0.88 7.26 -12.73
CA ASP A 112 0.07 8.36 -12.50
C ASP A 112 -0.01 8.95 -11.07
N LEU A 113 -0.19 8.08 -10.06
CA LEU A 113 -0.27 8.53 -8.67
C LEU A 113 1.11 8.98 -8.19
N LYS A 114 1.17 10.20 -7.64
CA LYS A 114 2.39 10.84 -7.17
C LYS A 114 2.28 11.24 -5.70
N PRO A 115 3.40 11.37 -4.99
CA PRO A 115 3.38 12.06 -3.71
C PRO A 115 2.84 13.48 -3.85
N MET A 116 2.03 13.89 -2.89
CA MET A 116 1.48 15.23 -2.76
C MET A 116 2.08 15.93 -1.54
N GLU A 117 1.74 17.19 -1.36
CA GLU A 117 2.14 17.95 -0.17
C GLU A 117 1.58 17.33 1.13
N LEU A 118 2.24 17.64 2.25
CA LEU A 118 1.87 17.14 3.56
C LEU A 118 0.42 17.52 3.90
N GLY A 119 -0.39 16.51 4.26
CA GLY A 119 -1.80 16.70 4.64
C GLY A 119 -2.79 16.63 3.48
N VAL A 120 -2.32 16.44 2.24
CA VAL A 120 -3.19 16.25 1.08
C VAL A 120 -3.59 14.77 0.96
N LEU A 121 -4.88 14.54 0.76
CA LEU A 121 -5.47 13.23 0.46
C LEU A 121 -5.94 13.22 -0.99
N GLY A 122 -5.51 12.19 -1.74
CA GLY A 122 -6.13 11.87 -3.02
C GLY A 122 -7.39 11.06 -2.75
N LYS A 123 -8.52 11.44 -3.32
CA LYS A 123 -9.75 10.65 -3.21
C LYS A 123 -10.40 10.53 -4.58
N PHE A 124 -10.76 9.31 -4.94
CA PHE A 124 -11.61 9.05 -6.08
C PHE A 124 -13.06 8.88 -5.62
N ASP A 125 -13.99 9.48 -6.36
CA ASP A 125 -15.43 9.30 -6.13
C ASP A 125 -15.84 7.85 -6.40
N GLU A 126 -15.28 7.25 -7.46
CA GLU A 126 -15.42 5.83 -7.79
C GLU A 126 -14.03 5.20 -8.04
N PRO A 127 -13.85 3.89 -7.74
CA PRO A 127 -12.57 3.23 -7.97
C PRO A 127 -12.14 3.25 -9.44
N PRO A 128 -10.97 3.83 -9.78
CA PRO A 128 -10.51 3.92 -11.16
C PRO A 128 -9.95 2.60 -11.71
N LEU A 129 -9.65 1.61 -10.86
CA LEU A 129 -9.20 0.28 -11.27
C LEU A 129 -10.09 -0.82 -10.72
N TYR A 130 -10.33 -1.84 -11.54
CA TYR A 130 -11.09 -3.03 -11.20
C TYR A 130 -10.21 -4.25 -11.42
N LEU A 131 -10.00 -5.05 -10.38
CA LEU A 131 -9.34 -6.35 -10.42
C LEU A 131 -10.43 -7.42 -10.34
N THR A 132 -11.23 -7.58 -11.38
CA THR A 132 -12.26 -8.64 -11.43
C THR A 132 -11.64 -9.98 -11.82
N PRO A 133 -12.13 -11.11 -11.27
CA PRO A 133 -11.75 -12.45 -11.71
C PRO A 133 -12.16 -12.80 -13.16
N GLU A 134 -12.92 -11.95 -13.86
CA GLU A 134 -13.64 -12.30 -15.09
C GLU A 134 -12.80 -12.31 -16.37
N ASP A 135 -11.49 -12.10 -16.30
CA ASP A 135 -10.58 -12.38 -17.42
C ASP A 135 -9.86 -13.73 -17.24
N LYS A 136 -10.64 -14.82 -17.14
CA LYS A 136 -10.31 -16.17 -17.64
C LYS A 136 -11.46 -17.17 -17.52
#